data_AF-A0A3D3ZPR4-F1
#
_entry.id   AF-A0A3D3ZPR4-F1
#
_cell.length_a   1.000
_cell.length_b   1.000
_cell.length_c   1.000
_cell.angle_alpha   90.00
_cell.angle_beta   90.00
_cell.angle_gamma   90.00
#
_symmetry.space_group_name_H-M   'P 1'
#
loop_
_entity.id
_entity.type
_entity.pdbx_description
1 polymer ?
#
loop_
_entity_poly.entity_id
_entity_poly.type
_entity_poly.pdbx_seq_one_letter_code
_entity_poly.pdbx_strand_id
1 'polypeptide(L)'
;MSRQRTYTAEITKAHVALLERGVILSKQVDLFRLVNRHYYTLQNWHDQNTGWRIQRGATAIRLVRQLSAITPGYVYDRLREPRDFACLTWILWYAENRQLTGRGNEQQFLLSQFAEQIQEQSLSDVDNETGFDFRRPADRYSIQRALQYLEDLGGVQLVDGQTKEWLEQAVDADVLYEFTDVIRSLVSAFNPQLLAVVAAHLNNEGKTLQPTLLQHILADRFPVMAIKPLVRAWRALLLGPILLRYDDPEAFAELVVHADEVANELLESFGWLLDVNRDYACIVRASGMS
;
A
#
# COMPACT_ATOMS: atom_id res chain seq x y z
N MET A 1 -13.06 -34.68 -13.23
CA MET A 1 -13.82 -33.41 -13.08
C MET A 1 -13.64 -32.72 -11.71
N SER A 2 -13.42 -33.43 -10.58
CA SER A 2 -13.25 -32.76 -9.27
C SER A 2 -11.93 -31.98 -9.14
N ARG A 3 -10.80 -32.55 -9.56
CA ARG A 3 -9.46 -31.97 -9.38
C ARG A 3 -9.25 -30.62 -10.10
N GLN A 4 -9.83 -30.45 -11.28
CA GLN A 4 -9.75 -29.20 -12.05
C GLN A 4 -10.59 -28.09 -11.41
N ARG A 5 -11.80 -28.42 -10.92
CA ARG A 5 -12.63 -27.47 -10.16
C ARG A 5 -11.97 -27.03 -8.85
N THR A 6 -11.33 -27.96 -8.14
CA THR A 6 -10.55 -27.63 -6.93
C THR A 6 -9.37 -26.73 -7.25
N TYR A 7 -8.64 -26.99 -8.34
CA TYR A 7 -7.52 -26.15 -8.76
C TYR A 7 -7.95 -24.71 -9.09
N THR A 8 -9.04 -24.54 -9.85
CA THR A 8 -9.60 -23.21 -10.13
C THR A 8 -10.04 -22.51 -8.85
N ALA A 9 -10.72 -23.21 -7.92
CA ALA A 9 -11.13 -22.63 -6.65
C ALA A 9 -9.94 -22.21 -5.76
N GLU A 10 -8.84 -22.98 -5.76
CA GLU A 10 -7.61 -22.60 -5.04
C GLU A 10 -6.99 -21.32 -5.61
N ILE A 11 -6.93 -21.18 -6.94
CA ILE A 11 -6.42 -19.96 -7.60
C ILE A 11 -7.30 -18.77 -7.30
N THR A 12 -8.63 -18.90 -7.44
CA THR A 12 -9.59 -17.83 -7.10
C THR A 12 -9.41 -17.38 -5.65
N LYS A 13 -9.31 -18.33 -4.71
CA LYS A 13 -9.06 -18.02 -3.30
C LYS A 13 -7.73 -17.30 -3.09
N ALA A 14 -6.67 -17.69 -3.81
CA ALA A 14 -5.36 -17.03 -3.74
C ALA A 14 -5.42 -15.59 -4.26
N HIS A 15 -6.12 -15.37 -5.38
CA HIS A 15 -6.36 -14.07 -5.99
C HIS A 15 -7.14 -13.13 -5.05
N VAL A 16 -8.27 -13.60 -4.51
CA VAL A 16 -9.09 -12.82 -3.57
C VAL A 16 -8.29 -12.48 -2.32
N ALA A 17 -7.53 -13.44 -1.76
CA ALA A 17 -6.69 -13.19 -0.59
C ALA A 17 -5.65 -12.08 -0.83
N LEU A 18 -4.99 -12.08 -2.00
CA LEU A 18 -4.04 -11.02 -2.37
C LEU A 18 -4.72 -9.65 -2.56
N LEU A 19 -5.91 -9.61 -3.17
CA LEU A 19 -6.67 -8.38 -3.43
C LEU A 19 -7.36 -7.81 -2.19
N GLU A 20 -7.72 -8.61 -1.21
CA GLU A 20 -8.36 -8.09 0.00
C GLU A 20 -7.32 -7.68 1.04
N ARG A 21 -6.27 -8.49 1.22
CA ARG A 21 -5.28 -8.24 2.29
C ARG A 21 -4.15 -7.32 1.86
N GLY A 22 -3.76 -7.36 0.58
CA GLY A 22 -2.62 -6.61 0.05
C GLY A 22 -1.26 -7.15 0.50
N VAL A 23 -1.15 -7.61 1.74
CA VAL A 23 0.00 -8.28 2.34
C VAL A 23 -0.45 -9.57 3.01
N ILE A 24 0.28 -10.66 2.77
CA ILE A 24 0.11 -11.95 3.43
C ILE A 24 1.42 -12.28 4.15
N LEU A 25 1.37 -12.27 5.47
CA LEU A 25 2.54 -12.54 6.33
C LEU A 25 2.76 -14.04 6.50
N SER A 26 4.00 -14.47 6.72
CA SER A 26 4.36 -15.89 6.91
C SER A 26 3.65 -16.54 8.11
N LYS A 27 3.26 -15.74 9.12
CA LYS A 27 2.41 -16.19 10.23
C LYS A 27 1.02 -16.66 9.80
N GLN A 28 0.53 -16.23 8.63
CA GLN A 28 -0.72 -16.69 8.01
C GLN A 28 -0.44 -17.93 7.15
N VAL A 29 0.00 -19.03 7.79
CA VAL A 29 0.64 -20.19 7.15
C VAL A 29 -0.12 -20.73 5.93
N ASP A 30 -1.44 -20.92 6.04
CA ASP A 30 -2.24 -21.51 4.98
C ASP A 30 -2.37 -20.60 3.76
N LEU A 31 -2.67 -19.31 3.97
CA LEU A 31 -2.75 -18.32 2.90
C LEU A 31 -1.39 -18.09 2.24
N PHE A 32 -0.33 -18.03 3.06
CA PHE A 32 1.03 -17.86 2.59
C PHE A 32 1.48 -19.02 1.69
N ARG A 33 1.17 -20.27 2.07
CA ARG A 33 1.43 -21.46 1.25
C ARG A 33 0.59 -21.48 -0.02
N LEU A 34 -0.70 -21.16 0.09
CA LEU A 34 -1.63 -21.13 -1.05
C LEU A 34 -1.16 -20.14 -2.13
N VAL A 35 -0.84 -18.90 -1.74
CA VAL A 35 -0.40 -17.88 -2.68
C VAL A 35 0.98 -18.20 -3.27
N ASN A 36 1.92 -18.70 -2.47
CA ASN A 36 3.21 -19.16 -2.99
C ASN A 36 3.06 -20.26 -4.04
N ARG A 37 2.16 -21.23 -3.81
CA ARG A 37 1.92 -22.34 -4.72
C ARG A 37 1.44 -21.87 -6.10
N HIS A 38 0.66 -20.80 -6.16
CA HIS A 38 0.09 -20.27 -7.40
C HIS A 38 0.79 -19.00 -7.91
N TYR A 39 1.95 -18.63 -7.33
CA TYR A 39 2.64 -17.36 -7.59
C TYR A 39 2.75 -16.99 -9.07
N TYR A 40 3.23 -17.89 -9.92
CA TYR A 40 3.45 -17.57 -11.34
C TYR A 40 2.15 -17.29 -12.09
N THR A 41 1.09 -18.05 -11.80
CA THR A 41 -0.23 -17.80 -12.40
C THR A 41 -0.78 -16.45 -11.97
N LEU A 42 -0.70 -16.15 -10.67
CA LEU A 42 -1.15 -14.87 -10.10
C LEU A 42 -0.35 -13.69 -10.67
N GLN A 43 0.97 -13.83 -10.78
CA GLN A 43 1.86 -12.78 -11.30
C GLN A 43 1.57 -12.51 -12.78
N ASN A 44 1.47 -13.55 -13.61
CA ASN A 44 1.16 -13.39 -15.03
C ASN A 44 -0.19 -12.70 -15.25
N TRP A 45 -1.20 -13.05 -14.45
CA TRP A 45 -2.51 -12.39 -14.51
C TRP A 45 -2.40 -10.90 -14.19
N HIS A 46 -1.68 -10.55 -13.12
CA HIS A 46 -1.49 -9.14 -12.75
C HIS A 46 -0.64 -8.37 -13.76
N ASP A 47 0.39 -8.96 -14.35
CA ASP A 47 1.20 -8.31 -15.38
C ASP A 47 0.36 -7.95 -16.62
N GLN A 48 -0.60 -8.80 -16.99
CA GLN A 48 -1.46 -8.61 -18.15
C GLN A 48 -2.56 -7.56 -17.90
N ASN A 49 -3.25 -7.65 -16.76
CA ASN A 49 -4.46 -6.88 -16.51
C ASN A 49 -4.21 -5.56 -15.75
N THR A 50 -3.34 -5.58 -14.75
CA THR A 50 -3.14 -4.44 -13.84
C THR A 50 -1.74 -3.83 -13.92
N GLY A 51 -0.76 -4.55 -14.48
CA GLY A 51 0.66 -4.24 -14.37
C GLY A 51 1.17 -4.22 -12.93
N TRP A 52 0.47 -4.84 -11.97
CA TRP A 52 0.92 -4.91 -10.58
C TRP A 52 1.91 -6.06 -10.39
N ARG A 53 2.86 -5.88 -9.47
CA ARG A 53 3.84 -6.91 -9.14
C ARG A 53 3.52 -7.56 -7.80
N ILE A 54 3.71 -8.87 -7.73
CA ILE A 54 3.70 -9.63 -6.49
C ILE A 54 5.14 -9.72 -5.99
N GLN A 55 5.43 -8.98 -4.92
CA GLN A 55 6.69 -9.10 -4.19
C GLN A 55 6.62 -10.33 -3.29
N ARG A 56 7.54 -11.29 -3.50
CA ARG A 56 7.62 -12.54 -2.74
C ARG A 56 8.88 -12.54 -1.88
N GLY A 57 8.71 -12.63 -0.57
CA GLY A 57 9.80 -12.72 0.41
C GLY A 57 9.61 -13.90 1.36
N ALA A 58 10.57 -14.10 2.27
CA ALA A 58 10.50 -15.16 3.27
C ALA A 58 9.44 -14.90 4.35
N THR A 59 9.22 -13.63 4.70
CA THR A 59 8.32 -13.21 5.78
C THR A 59 6.98 -12.66 5.29
N ALA A 60 6.88 -12.27 4.02
CA ALA A 60 5.66 -11.71 3.45
C ALA A 60 5.56 -11.91 1.93
N ILE A 61 4.33 -11.98 1.45
CA ILE A 61 3.97 -11.83 0.03
C ILE A 61 3.08 -10.59 -0.09
N ARG A 62 3.41 -9.67 -0.99
CA ARG A 62 2.72 -8.40 -1.14
C ARG A 62 2.34 -8.12 -2.58
N LEU A 63 1.08 -7.75 -2.79
CA LEU A 63 0.65 -7.19 -4.07
C LEU A 63 0.95 -5.69 -4.08
N VAL A 64 1.92 -5.28 -4.91
CA VAL A 64 2.34 -3.88 -5.04
C VAL A 64 1.33 -3.14 -5.91
N ARG A 65 0.32 -2.55 -5.26
CA ARG A 65 -0.75 -1.81 -5.91
C ARG A 65 -0.32 -0.38 -6.19
N GLN A 66 -0.05 -0.09 -7.46
CA GLN A 66 0.18 1.27 -7.92
C GLN A 66 -1.16 1.93 -8.24
N LEU A 67 -1.37 3.13 -7.69
CA LEU A 67 -2.53 3.96 -7.96
C LEU A 67 -2.43 4.55 -9.38
N SER A 68 -3.58 4.83 -9.98
CA SER A 68 -3.69 5.56 -11.26
C SER A 68 -4.04 7.03 -11.06
N ALA A 69 -4.66 7.39 -9.92
CA ALA A 69 -5.15 8.73 -9.61
C ALA A 69 -4.76 9.15 -8.18
N ILE A 70 -4.73 10.47 -7.93
CA ILE A 70 -4.36 11.05 -6.62
C ILE A 70 -5.42 10.91 -5.54
N THR A 71 -6.68 10.76 -5.94
CA THR A 71 -7.82 10.54 -5.06
C THR A 71 -8.30 9.10 -5.28
N PRO A 72 -7.63 8.10 -4.69
CA PRO A 72 -8.19 6.75 -4.71
C PRO A 72 -9.56 6.80 -4.01
N GLY A 73 -10.56 6.11 -4.56
CA GLY A 73 -11.89 5.96 -3.93
C GLY A 73 -11.87 5.14 -2.62
N TYR A 74 -10.73 5.03 -1.97
CA TYR A 74 -10.51 4.32 -0.71
C TYR A 74 -9.67 5.22 0.21
N VAL A 75 -10.18 5.42 1.43
CA VAL A 75 -9.50 6.18 2.49
C VAL A 75 -8.69 5.19 3.33
N TYR A 76 -7.41 5.48 3.55
CA TYR A 76 -6.58 4.65 4.43
C TYR A 76 -6.84 5.04 5.89
N ASP A 77 -7.63 4.23 6.61
CA ASP A 77 -8.15 4.62 7.93
C ASP A 77 -7.13 4.70 9.08
N ARG A 78 -5.87 4.32 8.86
CA ARG A 78 -4.89 4.13 9.96
C ARG A 78 -3.90 5.27 10.15
N LEU A 79 -3.57 6.01 9.09
CA LEU A 79 -2.73 7.21 9.14
C LEU A 79 -3.66 8.41 8.97
N ARG A 80 -4.10 8.97 10.09
CA ARG A 80 -5.19 9.96 10.14
C ARG A 80 -4.67 11.38 10.23
N GLU A 81 -3.54 11.56 10.88
CA GLU A 81 -2.97 12.88 11.18
C GLU A 81 -1.69 13.10 10.36
N PRO A 82 -1.36 14.36 9.98
CA PRO A 82 -0.11 14.66 9.29
C PRO A 82 1.14 14.13 10.03
N ARG A 83 1.10 14.12 11.37
CA ARG A 83 2.17 13.59 12.22
C ARG A 83 2.35 12.08 12.08
N ASP A 84 1.28 11.31 11.82
CA ASP A 84 1.37 9.87 11.54
C ASP A 84 2.22 9.62 10.30
N PHE A 85 1.95 10.39 9.24
CA PHE A 85 2.67 10.30 7.97
C PHE A 85 4.12 10.78 8.09
N ALA A 86 4.36 11.83 8.88
CA ALA A 86 5.71 12.28 9.19
C ALA A 86 6.50 11.19 9.95
N CYS A 87 5.91 10.56 10.98
CA CYS A 87 6.54 9.42 11.67
C CYS A 87 6.85 8.27 10.70
N LEU A 88 5.91 7.91 9.81
CA LEU A 88 6.14 6.89 8.80
C LEU A 88 7.34 7.24 7.91
N THR A 89 7.42 8.48 7.46
CA THR A 89 8.51 8.98 6.60
C THR A 89 9.85 8.91 7.33
N TRP A 90 9.89 9.32 8.60
CA TRP A 90 11.08 9.19 9.46
C TRP A 90 11.53 7.73 9.61
N ILE A 91 10.60 6.79 9.81
CA ILE A 91 10.94 5.36 9.92
C ILE A 91 11.53 4.84 8.61
N LEU A 92 10.95 5.20 7.46
CA LEU A 92 11.46 4.79 6.15
C LEU A 92 12.86 5.35 5.89
N TRP A 93 13.09 6.63 6.19
CA TRP A 93 14.40 7.25 6.05
C TRP A 93 15.44 6.62 6.99
N TYR A 94 15.05 6.33 8.23
CA TYR A 94 15.90 5.63 9.18
C TYR A 94 16.26 4.22 8.71
N ALA A 95 15.31 3.50 8.13
CA ALA A 95 15.54 2.20 7.52
C ALA A 95 16.49 2.29 6.31
N GLU A 96 16.34 3.30 5.46
CA GLU A 96 17.22 3.55 4.31
C GLU A 96 18.68 3.71 4.75
N ASN A 97 18.92 4.59 5.72
CA ASN A 97 20.27 4.84 6.25
C ASN A 97 20.93 3.56 6.78
N ARG A 98 20.17 2.70 7.47
CA ARG A 98 20.70 1.45 8.03
C ARG A 98 20.87 0.33 7.01
N GLN A 99 20.04 0.29 5.98
CA GLN A 99 20.22 -0.64 4.86
C GLN A 99 21.53 -0.37 4.13
N LEU A 100 21.97 0.89 4.09
CA LEU A 100 23.24 1.29 3.49
C LEU A 100 24.45 0.93 4.36
N THR A 101 24.28 0.72 5.67
CA THR A 101 25.39 0.52 6.61
C THR A 101 25.71 -0.94 6.94
N GLY A 102 24.79 -1.91 6.79
CA GLY A 102 25.18 -3.31 7.07
C GLY A 102 24.13 -4.42 6.97
N ARG A 103 24.53 -5.61 7.43
CA ARG A 103 23.78 -6.89 7.44
C ARG A 103 23.75 -7.46 8.86
N GLY A 104 22.66 -8.11 9.28
CA GLY A 104 22.53 -8.75 10.59
C GLY A 104 21.82 -7.86 11.63
N ASN A 105 22.37 -7.74 12.84
CA ASN A 105 21.79 -6.98 13.98
C ASN A 105 21.51 -5.50 13.67
N GLU A 106 22.03 -4.96 12.58
CA GLU A 106 21.77 -3.58 12.13
C GLU A 106 20.33 -3.35 11.61
N GLN A 107 19.55 -4.42 11.42
CA GLN A 107 18.12 -4.30 11.13
C GLN A 107 17.27 -4.07 12.38
N GLN A 108 17.84 -4.29 13.57
CA GLN A 108 17.16 -4.10 14.84
C GLN A 108 17.33 -2.67 15.36
N PHE A 109 16.31 -2.18 16.07
CA PHE A 109 16.33 -0.85 16.65
C PHE A 109 15.47 -0.75 17.90
N LEU A 110 15.96 0.03 18.86
CA LEU A 110 15.19 0.41 20.03
C LEU A 110 14.30 1.61 19.70
N LEU A 111 13.03 1.55 20.11
CA LEU A 111 12.06 2.60 19.89
C LEU A 111 12.49 3.92 20.55
N SER A 112 13.03 3.87 21.76
CA SER A 112 13.51 5.05 22.47
C SER A 112 14.65 5.74 21.73
N GLN A 113 15.64 4.97 21.24
CA GLN A 113 16.75 5.53 20.45
C GLN A 113 16.27 6.18 19.15
N PHE A 114 15.30 5.56 18.49
CA PHE A 114 14.73 6.13 17.26
C PHE A 114 13.93 7.41 17.54
N ALA A 115 13.14 7.43 18.62
CA ALA A 115 12.38 8.60 19.06
C ALA A 115 13.30 9.79 19.41
N GLU A 116 14.40 9.53 20.13
CA GLU A 116 15.43 10.54 20.45
C GLU A 116 16.02 11.14 19.18
N GLN A 117 16.40 10.31 18.19
CA GLN A 117 16.96 10.81 16.93
C GLN A 117 15.98 11.65 16.11
N ILE A 118 14.71 11.25 16.03
CA ILE A 118 13.68 12.08 15.37
C ILE A 118 13.55 13.41 16.10
N GLN A 119 13.52 13.40 17.44
CA GLN A 119 13.40 14.63 18.23
C GLN A 119 14.60 15.55 18.00
N GLU A 120 15.83 15.04 18.04
CA GLU A 120 17.04 15.82 17.79
C GLU A 120 17.07 16.42 16.37
N GLN A 121 16.70 15.64 15.36
CA GLN A 121 16.75 16.09 13.96
C GLN A 121 15.58 17.02 13.61
N SER A 122 14.38 16.77 14.14
CA SER A 122 13.22 17.63 13.86
C SER A 122 13.28 18.99 14.54
N LEU A 123 14.05 19.13 15.62
CA LEU A 123 14.30 20.42 16.28
C LEU A 123 15.41 21.25 15.61
N SER A 124 16.16 20.67 14.66
CA SER A 124 17.23 21.37 13.94
C SER A 124 16.71 22.29 12.82
N ASP A 125 15.43 22.16 12.45
CA ASP A 125 14.73 23.04 11.51
C ASP A 125 14.13 24.27 12.21
N VAL A 126 14.05 25.39 11.49
CA VAL A 126 13.97 26.77 12.00
C VAL A 126 12.69 27.13 12.79
N ASP A 127 11.67 26.26 12.80
CA ASP A 127 10.41 26.45 13.53
C ASP A 127 10.20 25.39 14.62
N ASN A 128 10.61 25.73 15.84
CA ASN A 128 10.48 24.91 17.06
C ASN A 128 9.05 24.39 17.36
N GLU A 129 8.00 24.99 16.78
CA GLU A 129 6.62 24.55 16.98
C GLU A 129 6.25 23.28 16.19
N THR A 130 7.04 22.95 15.16
CA THR A 130 6.76 21.82 14.27
C THR A 130 7.47 20.51 14.65
N GLY A 131 8.49 20.60 15.52
CA GLY A 131 9.28 19.45 15.97
C GLY A 131 8.48 18.37 16.70
N PHE A 132 9.08 17.18 16.80
CA PHE A 132 8.56 16.08 17.62
C PHE A 132 9.05 16.19 19.06
N ASP A 133 8.17 15.92 20.01
CA ASP A 133 8.47 15.81 21.43
C ASP A 133 7.75 14.58 22.00
N PHE A 134 8.46 13.46 22.12
CA PHE A 134 7.89 12.18 22.56
C PHE A 134 7.56 12.14 24.06
N ARG A 135 7.75 13.23 24.80
CA ARG A 135 7.13 13.43 26.12
C ARG A 135 5.63 13.69 25.99
N ARG A 136 5.17 14.18 24.84
CA ARG A 136 3.76 14.42 24.52
C ARG A 136 3.08 13.12 24.08
N PRO A 137 1.92 12.78 24.67
CA PRO A 137 1.18 11.59 24.26
C PRO A 137 0.82 11.58 22.76
N ALA A 138 0.48 12.74 22.17
CA ALA A 138 0.09 12.83 20.76
C ALA A 138 1.19 12.33 19.80
N ASP A 139 2.45 12.69 20.06
CA ASP A 139 3.59 12.27 19.24
C ASP A 139 3.88 10.76 19.45
N ARG A 140 3.75 10.27 20.68
CA ARG A 140 3.85 8.83 21.00
C ARG A 140 2.79 7.99 20.29
N TYR A 141 1.55 8.45 20.23
CA TYR A 141 0.49 7.77 19.48
C TYR A 141 0.70 7.86 17.95
N SER A 142 1.29 8.96 17.46
CA SER A 142 1.59 9.10 16.02
C SER A 142 2.63 8.09 15.55
N ILE A 143 3.72 7.93 16.31
CA ILE A 143 4.75 6.93 15.99
C ILE A 143 4.23 5.49 16.15
N GLN A 144 3.36 5.23 17.14
CA GLN A 144 2.71 3.92 17.28
C GLN A 144 1.85 3.59 16.06
N ARG A 145 1.02 4.52 15.57
CA ARG A 145 0.19 4.29 14.38
C ARG A 145 1.04 4.02 13.14
N ALA A 146 2.15 4.74 12.97
CA ALA A 146 3.10 4.51 11.89
C ALA A 146 3.79 3.13 11.98
N LEU A 147 4.20 2.69 13.17
CA LEU A 147 4.79 1.37 13.40
C LEU A 147 3.78 0.25 13.16
N GLN A 148 2.56 0.38 13.69
CA GLN A 148 1.49 -0.59 13.45
C GLN A 148 1.17 -0.71 11.96
N TYR A 149 1.14 0.42 11.24
CA TYR A 149 0.95 0.42 9.80
C TYR A 149 2.07 -0.36 9.08
N LEU A 150 3.34 -0.14 9.46
CA LEU A 150 4.45 -0.88 8.88
C LEU A 150 4.45 -2.36 9.27
N GLU A 151 4.03 -2.72 10.49
CA GLU A 151 3.89 -4.13 10.90
C GLU A 151 2.83 -4.85 10.07
N ASP A 152 1.70 -4.18 9.82
CA ASP A 152 0.62 -4.74 9.00
C ASP A 152 1.02 -4.88 7.52
N LEU A 153 1.89 -3.98 7.04
CA LEU A 153 2.54 -4.12 5.73
C LEU A 153 3.67 -5.17 5.73
N GLY A 154 4.03 -5.71 6.90
CA GLY A 154 5.13 -6.64 7.09
C GLY A 154 6.51 -6.00 6.98
N GLY A 155 6.63 -4.68 7.02
CA GLY A 155 7.89 -3.92 6.93
C GLY A 155 8.72 -3.91 8.22
N VAL A 156 8.07 -4.04 9.37
CA VAL A 156 8.72 -4.20 10.68
C VAL A 156 8.09 -5.36 11.45
N GLN A 157 8.82 -5.89 12.43
CA GLN A 157 8.31 -6.85 13.40
C GLN A 157 8.76 -6.49 14.81
N LEU A 158 7.89 -6.73 15.79
CA LEU A 158 8.24 -6.65 17.20
C LEU A 158 9.09 -7.86 17.60
N VAL A 159 10.25 -7.61 18.18
CA VAL A 159 11.19 -8.66 18.64
C VAL A 159 11.10 -8.84 20.14
N ASP A 160 11.10 -7.74 20.90
CA ASP A 160 11.07 -7.74 22.36
C ASP A 160 10.41 -6.47 22.94
N GLY A 161 9.88 -6.58 24.16
CA GLY A 161 9.20 -5.49 24.86
C GLY A 161 7.72 -5.32 24.46
N GLN A 162 7.10 -4.26 24.99
CA GLN A 162 5.70 -3.92 24.74
C GLN A 162 5.54 -2.44 24.39
N THR A 163 5.06 -2.15 23.19
CA THR A 163 4.78 -0.77 22.73
C THR A 163 3.87 -0.02 23.70
N LYS A 164 2.90 -0.71 24.30
CA LYS A 164 1.98 -0.11 25.27
C LYS A 164 2.71 0.43 26.51
N GLU A 165 3.67 -0.30 27.05
CA GLU A 165 4.42 0.12 28.24
C GLU A 165 5.28 1.35 27.94
N TRP A 166 5.88 1.42 26.74
CA TRP A 166 6.61 2.61 26.28
C TRP A 166 5.68 3.84 26.12
N LEU A 167 4.47 3.65 25.58
CA LEU A 167 3.47 4.72 25.46
C LEU A 167 3.03 5.28 26.81
N GLU A 168 2.87 4.39 27.79
CA GLU A 168 2.50 4.69 29.18
C GLU A 168 3.69 5.23 29.99
N GLN A 169 4.89 5.25 29.42
CA GLN A 169 6.14 5.70 30.07
C GLN A 169 6.41 4.90 31.37
N ALA A 170 6.19 3.59 31.32
CA ALA A 170 6.57 2.70 32.40
C ALA A 170 8.10 2.71 32.61
N VAL A 171 8.53 2.41 33.84
CA VAL A 171 9.95 2.42 34.22
C VAL A 171 10.71 1.38 33.39
N ASP A 172 11.84 1.79 32.80
CA ASP A 172 12.70 0.97 31.94
C ASP A 172 11.98 0.32 30.74
N ALA A 173 10.82 0.84 30.34
CA ALA A 173 10.09 0.32 29.19
C ALA A 173 10.73 0.79 27.88
N ASP A 174 11.28 -0.16 27.14
CA ASP A 174 11.75 0.04 25.77
C ASP A 174 11.32 -1.13 24.89
N VAL A 175 11.39 -0.92 23.58
CA VAL A 175 10.84 -1.87 22.60
C VAL A 175 11.84 -2.09 21.49
N LEU A 176 12.13 -3.36 21.22
CA LEU A 176 13.02 -3.78 20.15
C LEU A 176 12.20 -4.15 18.92
N TYR A 177 12.38 -3.40 17.84
CA TYR A 177 11.83 -3.70 16.53
C TYR A 177 12.92 -4.21 15.59
N GLU A 178 12.52 -4.94 14.56
CA GLU A 178 13.37 -5.36 13.45
C GLU A 178 12.73 -5.02 12.11
N PHE A 179 13.52 -4.45 11.20
CA PHE A 179 13.15 -4.24 9.82
C PHE A 179 13.16 -5.56 9.04
N THR A 180 12.13 -5.82 8.24
CA THR A 180 12.07 -7.02 7.39
C THR A 180 12.53 -6.73 5.96
N ASP A 181 12.65 -7.77 5.13
CA ASP A 181 12.92 -7.62 3.70
C ASP A 181 11.92 -6.72 2.94
N VAL A 182 10.69 -6.56 3.46
CA VAL A 182 9.68 -5.70 2.84
C VAL A 182 10.07 -4.23 2.89
N ILE A 183 10.78 -3.79 3.95
CA ILE A 183 11.12 -2.38 4.14
C ILE A 183 11.95 -1.83 2.96
N ARG A 184 12.77 -2.67 2.32
CA ARG A 184 13.58 -2.29 1.14
C ARG A 184 12.71 -1.87 -0.03
N SER A 185 11.61 -2.58 -0.27
CA SER A 185 10.68 -2.21 -1.33
C SER A 185 9.85 -0.98 -0.97
N LEU A 186 9.57 -0.74 0.31
CA LEU A 186 8.84 0.45 0.75
C LEU A 186 9.74 1.70 0.63
N VAL A 187 10.99 1.61 1.07
CA VAL A 187 12.01 2.65 0.89
C VAL A 187 12.23 2.95 -0.59
N SER A 188 12.46 1.92 -1.42
CA SER A 188 12.65 2.12 -2.87
C SER A 188 11.41 2.71 -3.57
N ALA A 189 10.22 2.53 -3.01
CA ALA A 189 9.00 3.13 -3.54
C ALA A 189 8.76 4.54 -3.00
N PHE A 190 9.43 4.93 -1.91
CA PHE A 190 9.39 6.28 -1.39
C PHE A 190 10.15 7.21 -2.34
N ASN A 191 9.41 8.10 -2.98
CA ASN A 191 9.97 9.06 -3.94
C ASN A 191 9.67 10.48 -3.43
N PRO A 192 10.63 11.13 -2.76
CA PRO A 192 10.45 12.47 -2.21
C PRO A 192 10.05 13.51 -3.26
N GLN A 193 10.58 13.38 -4.47
CA GLN A 193 10.30 14.32 -5.56
C GLN A 193 8.85 14.17 -6.06
N LEU A 194 8.34 12.93 -6.19
CA LEU A 194 6.94 12.65 -6.48
C LEU A 194 6.04 13.24 -5.39
N LEU A 195 6.37 13.01 -4.12
CA LEU A 195 5.61 13.54 -2.99
C LEU A 195 5.54 15.07 -3.04
N ALA A 196 6.66 15.75 -3.29
CA ALA A 196 6.71 17.21 -3.39
C ALA A 196 5.85 17.74 -4.55
N VAL A 197 5.87 17.08 -5.71
CA VAL A 197 5.03 17.47 -6.86
C VAL A 197 3.54 17.30 -6.55
N VAL A 198 3.15 16.18 -5.93
CA VAL A 198 1.76 15.92 -5.55
C VAL A 198 1.30 16.90 -4.46
N ALA A 199 2.13 17.14 -3.43
CA ALA A 199 1.83 18.09 -2.37
C ALA A 199 1.64 19.52 -2.92
N ALA A 200 2.51 19.98 -3.82
CA ALA A 200 2.37 21.28 -4.47
C ALA A 200 1.09 21.38 -5.33
N HIS A 201 0.65 20.27 -5.94
CA HIS A 201 -0.61 20.23 -6.65
C HIS A 201 -1.81 20.35 -5.69
N LEU A 202 -1.81 19.60 -4.58
CA LEU A 202 -2.88 19.57 -3.60
C LEU A 202 -3.02 20.86 -2.79
N ASN A 203 -1.90 21.52 -2.48
CA ASN A 203 -1.88 22.78 -1.70
C ASN A 203 -2.20 24.02 -2.55
N ASN A 204 -2.55 23.87 -3.83
CA ASN A 204 -2.90 25.00 -4.67
C ASN A 204 -4.32 25.49 -4.36
N GLU A 205 -4.45 26.43 -3.43
CA GLU A 205 -5.73 26.98 -2.94
C GLU A 205 -6.62 27.56 -4.05
N GLY A 206 -6.03 27.97 -5.19
CA GLY A 206 -6.76 28.49 -6.35
C GLY A 206 -7.36 27.42 -7.26
N LYS A 207 -7.14 26.12 -6.98
CA LYS A 207 -7.61 25.01 -7.82
C LYS A 207 -8.69 24.20 -7.10
N THR A 208 -9.84 24.06 -7.75
CA THR A 208 -10.81 23.03 -7.38
C THR A 208 -10.18 21.66 -7.64
N LEU A 209 -10.04 20.83 -6.61
CA LEU A 209 -9.58 19.46 -6.76
C LEU A 209 -10.56 18.68 -7.63
N GLN A 210 -10.03 18.06 -8.68
CA GLN A 210 -10.75 17.17 -9.59
C GLN A 210 -10.09 15.79 -9.56
N PRO A 211 -10.81 14.71 -9.89
CA PRO A 211 -10.21 13.40 -10.14
C PRO A 211 -9.07 13.57 -11.15
N THR A 212 -7.84 13.42 -10.67
CA THR A 212 -6.65 13.72 -11.48
C THR A 212 -5.80 12.46 -11.57
N LEU A 213 -5.52 12.03 -12.80
CA LEU A 213 -4.60 10.93 -13.04
C LEU A 213 -3.19 11.34 -12.63
N LEU A 214 -2.50 10.46 -11.92
CA LEU A 214 -1.12 10.68 -11.50
C LEU A 214 -0.22 10.99 -12.70
N GLN A 215 -0.43 10.30 -13.82
CA GLN A 215 0.33 10.53 -15.05
C GLN A 215 0.21 11.97 -15.59
N HIS A 216 -0.93 12.65 -15.39
CA HIS A 216 -1.10 14.04 -15.84
C HIS A 216 -0.32 15.03 -14.98
N ILE A 217 -0.09 14.69 -13.71
CA ILE A 217 0.72 15.49 -12.80
C ILE A 217 2.22 15.29 -13.10
N LEU A 218 2.58 14.09 -13.57
CA LEU A 218 3.97 13.66 -13.74
C LEU A 218 4.54 13.92 -15.14
N ALA A 219 3.67 14.06 -16.15
CA ALA A 219 3.95 14.08 -17.59
C ALA A 219 5.35 14.54 -18.03
N ASP A 220 5.80 15.73 -17.61
CA ASP A 220 7.08 16.30 -18.06
C ASP A 220 8.25 16.07 -17.09
N ARG A 221 7.98 15.79 -15.81
CA ARG A 221 9.01 15.72 -14.75
C ARG A 221 9.49 14.30 -14.48
N PHE A 222 8.67 13.32 -14.80
CA PHE A 222 9.03 11.91 -14.76
C PHE A 222 8.44 11.28 -16.02
N PRO A 223 9.26 10.82 -16.98
CA PRO A 223 8.77 10.02 -18.09
C PRO A 223 8.30 8.66 -17.54
N VAL A 224 7.15 8.65 -16.89
CA VAL A 224 6.43 7.45 -16.50
C VAL A 224 5.84 6.92 -17.80
N MET A 225 6.07 5.64 -18.12
CA MET A 225 5.35 5.03 -19.23
C MET A 225 3.86 5.25 -19.01
N ALA A 226 3.20 5.94 -19.95
CA ALA A 226 1.78 6.21 -19.88
C ALA A 226 1.03 4.88 -19.66
N ILE A 227 0.23 4.81 -18.60
CA ILE A 227 -0.50 3.59 -18.27
C ILE A 227 -1.67 3.50 -19.24
N LYS A 228 -1.74 2.38 -19.99
CA LYS A 228 -2.82 2.14 -20.95
C LYS A 228 -4.20 2.31 -20.27
N PRO A 229 -5.19 2.93 -20.92
CA PRO A 229 -6.46 3.22 -20.25
C PRO A 229 -7.18 1.96 -19.74
N LEU A 230 -7.14 0.84 -20.47
CA LEU A 230 -7.71 -0.43 -19.99
C LEU A 230 -7.04 -0.94 -18.70
N VAL A 231 -5.73 -0.75 -18.53
CA VAL A 231 -5.03 -1.07 -17.27
C VAL A 231 -5.50 -0.15 -16.14
N ARG A 232 -5.78 1.12 -16.45
CA ARG A 232 -6.35 2.05 -15.45
C ARG A 232 -7.77 1.62 -15.04
N ALA A 233 -8.59 1.15 -15.98
CA ALA A 233 -9.92 0.60 -15.69
C ALA A 233 -9.85 -0.61 -14.75
N TRP A 234 -8.98 -1.58 -15.05
CA TRP A 234 -8.72 -2.72 -14.16
C TRP A 234 -8.29 -2.30 -12.76
N ARG A 235 -7.33 -1.37 -12.65
CA ARG A 235 -6.87 -0.84 -11.36
C ARG A 235 -7.99 -0.15 -10.60
N ALA A 236 -8.82 0.63 -11.29
CA ALA A 236 -9.97 1.30 -10.67
C ALA A 236 -10.89 0.24 -10.07
N LEU A 237 -11.45 -0.66 -10.90
CA LEU A 237 -12.41 -1.68 -10.48
C LEU A 237 -11.92 -2.58 -9.33
N LEU A 238 -10.64 -2.92 -9.27
CA LEU A 238 -10.07 -3.78 -8.22
C LEU A 238 -9.68 -3.04 -6.93
N LEU A 239 -9.46 -1.72 -6.99
CA LEU A 239 -9.15 -0.90 -5.80
C LEU A 239 -10.39 -0.27 -5.18
N GLY A 240 -11.26 0.28 -6.02
CA GLY A 240 -12.60 0.74 -5.67
C GLY A 240 -13.57 0.06 -6.61
N PRO A 241 -14.63 -0.61 -6.12
CA PRO A 241 -15.47 -1.49 -6.96
C PRO A 241 -16.28 -0.72 -8.02
N ILE A 242 -15.99 0.54 -8.30
CA ILE A 242 -16.63 1.41 -9.27
C ILE A 242 -15.60 2.22 -10.07
N LEU A 243 -15.80 2.30 -11.38
CA LEU A 243 -15.16 3.24 -12.28
C LEU A 243 -16.22 4.22 -12.79
N LEU A 244 -16.06 5.50 -12.46
CA LEU A 244 -16.96 6.55 -12.95
C LEU A 244 -16.43 7.09 -14.29
N ARG A 245 -17.31 7.24 -15.28
CA ARG A 245 -16.97 7.87 -16.57
C ARG A 245 -16.43 9.29 -16.40
N TYR A 246 -16.93 10.01 -15.39
CA TYR A 246 -16.50 11.37 -15.07
C TYR A 246 -15.03 11.42 -14.63
N ASP A 247 -14.56 10.41 -13.88
CA ASP A 247 -13.21 10.43 -13.27
C ASP A 247 -12.11 10.05 -14.26
N ASP A 248 -12.37 9.08 -15.16
CA ASP A 248 -11.44 8.66 -16.21
C ASP A 248 -12.22 8.24 -17.48
N PRO A 249 -12.62 9.20 -18.33
CA PRO A 249 -13.46 8.92 -19.50
C PRO A 249 -12.75 8.03 -20.54
N GLU A 250 -11.42 8.12 -20.64
CA GLU A 250 -10.63 7.28 -21.54
C GLU A 250 -10.62 5.82 -21.07
N ALA A 251 -10.35 5.58 -19.78
CA ALA A 251 -10.38 4.23 -19.23
C ALA A 251 -11.79 3.63 -19.30
N PHE A 252 -12.82 4.45 -19.06
CA PHE A 252 -14.20 4.03 -19.20
C PHE A 252 -14.54 3.65 -20.65
N ALA A 253 -14.12 4.44 -21.64
CA ALA A 253 -14.35 4.15 -23.05
C ALA A 253 -13.68 2.83 -23.47
N GLU A 254 -12.42 2.61 -23.07
CA GLU A 254 -11.72 1.35 -23.31
C GLU A 254 -12.39 0.15 -22.62
N LEU A 255 -12.86 0.33 -21.38
CA LEU A 255 -13.62 -0.72 -20.69
C LEU A 255 -14.89 -1.11 -21.45
N VAL A 256 -15.63 -0.14 -22.01
CA VAL A 256 -16.84 -0.41 -22.80
C VAL A 256 -16.51 -1.20 -24.07
N VAL A 257 -15.40 -0.88 -24.75
CA VAL A 257 -14.94 -1.62 -25.94
C VAL A 257 -14.60 -3.08 -25.59
N HIS A 258 -14.01 -3.30 -24.42
CA HIS A 258 -13.55 -4.61 -23.94
C HIS A 258 -14.48 -5.25 -22.90
N ALA A 259 -15.74 -4.84 -22.82
CA ALA A 259 -16.63 -5.18 -21.70
C ALA A 259 -16.83 -6.70 -21.55
N ASP A 260 -17.05 -7.41 -22.65
CA ASP A 260 -17.25 -8.87 -22.63
C ASP A 260 -15.98 -9.62 -22.18
N GLU A 261 -14.81 -9.18 -22.65
CA GLU A 261 -13.53 -9.78 -22.27
C GLU A 261 -13.25 -9.58 -20.78
N VAL A 262 -13.43 -8.34 -20.29
CA VAL A 262 -13.23 -8.01 -18.87
C VAL A 262 -14.25 -8.72 -17.99
N ALA A 263 -15.51 -8.82 -18.41
CA ALA A 263 -16.55 -9.52 -17.65
C ALA A 263 -16.25 -11.02 -17.53
N ASN A 264 -15.84 -11.66 -18.63
CA ASN A 264 -15.45 -13.07 -18.63
C ASN A 264 -14.23 -13.30 -17.73
N GLU A 265 -13.22 -12.45 -17.83
CA GLU A 265 -12.01 -12.54 -17.01
C GLU A 265 -12.30 -12.35 -15.51
N LEU A 266 -13.17 -11.40 -15.15
CA LEU A 266 -13.63 -11.20 -13.77
C LEU A 266 -14.40 -12.42 -13.23
N LEU A 267 -15.24 -13.02 -14.06
CA LEU A 267 -16.02 -14.19 -13.71
C LEU A 267 -15.14 -15.43 -13.54
N GLU A 268 -14.19 -15.65 -14.45
CA GLU A 268 -13.29 -16.81 -14.40
C GLU A 268 -12.28 -16.72 -13.25
N SER A 269 -11.70 -15.54 -13.03
CA SER A 269 -10.66 -15.36 -12.03
C SER A 269 -11.21 -15.21 -10.61
N PHE A 270 -12.34 -14.51 -10.44
CA PHE A 270 -12.87 -14.16 -9.12
C PHE A 270 -14.30 -14.64 -8.85
N GLY A 271 -15.03 -15.09 -9.87
CA GLY A 271 -16.47 -15.33 -9.76
C GLY A 271 -17.27 -14.03 -9.63
N TRP A 272 -16.70 -12.89 -10.05
CA TRP A 272 -17.32 -11.58 -9.93
C TRP A 272 -17.99 -11.18 -11.24
N LEU A 273 -19.06 -10.38 -11.13
CA LEU A 273 -19.78 -9.86 -12.28
C LEU A 273 -19.41 -8.41 -12.52
N LEU A 274 -19.38 -8.01 -13.79
CA LEU A 274 -19.21 -6.63 -14.21
C LEU A 274 -20.57 -6.07 -14.62
N ASP A 275 -20.99 -4.97 -14.00
CA ASP A 275 -22.16 -4.20 -14.42
C ASP A 275 -21.67 -2.88 -15.05
N VAL A 276 -22.10 -2.61 -16.29
CA VAL A 276 -21.71 -1.42 -17.06
C VAL A 276 -22.96 -0.63 -17.38
N ASN A 277 -23.02 0.57 -16.82
CA ASN A 277 -24.10 1.52 -17.03
C ASN A 277 -23.62 2.68 -17.92
N ARG A 278 -24.51 3.66 -18.12
CA ARG A 278 -24.16 4.88 -18.85
C ARG A 278 -23.02 5.62 -18.17
N ASP A 279 -23.08 5.86 -16.87
CA ASP A 279 -22.17 6.81 -16.21
C ASP A 279 -21.09 6.13 -15.35
N TYR A 280 -21.21 4.83 -15.14
CA TYR A 280 -20.28 4.06 -14.30
C TYR A 280 -20.24 2.58 -14.69
N ALA A 281 -19.17 1.91 -14.28
CA ALA A 281 -19.04 0.47 -14.31
C ALA A 281 -18.65 -0.01 -12.90
N CYS A 282 -19.18 -1.14 -12.44
CA CYS A 282 -18.89 -1.63 -11.11
C CYS A 282 -18.79 -3.16 -11.03
N ILE A 283 -18.08 -3.65 -10.01
CA ILE A 283 -18.00 -5.07 -9.69
C ILE A 283 -19.14 -5.43 -8.74
N VAL A 284 -19.91 -6.46 -9.10
CA VAL A 284 -20.94 -7.07 -8.26
C VAL A 284 -20.47 -8.46 -7.82
N ARG A 285 -20.46 -8.68 -6.51
CA ARG A 285 -20.15 -9.99 -5.90
C ARG A 285 -21.45 -10.75 -5.66
N ALA A 286 -21.57 -11.96 -6.18
CA ALA A 286 -22.72 -12.81 -5.86
C ALA A 286 -22.79 -13.06 -4.34
N SER A 287 -23.97 -12.86 -3.75
CA SER A 287 -24.19 -13.01 -2.31
C SER A 287 -23.82 -14.43 -1.85
N GLY A 288 -22.90 -14.56 -0.88
CA GLY A 288 -22.47 -15.84 -0.31
C GLY A 288 -21.02 -16.26 -0.58
N MET A 289 -20.18 -15.42 -1.22
CA MET A 289 -18.75 -15.72 -1.50
C MET A 289 -17.73 -14.98 -0.60
N SER A 290 -18.11 -14.61 0.62
CA SER A 290 -17.20 -14.06 1.65
C SER A 290 -16.36 -15.14 2.33
#